data_AF-W5YVZ6-F1
#
_entry.id   AF-W5YVZ6-F1
#
_cell.length_a   1.000
_cell.length_b   1.000
_cell.length_c   1.000
_cell.angle_alpha   90.00
_cell.angle_beta   90.00
_cell.angle_gamma   90.00
#
_symmetry.space_group_name_H-M   'P 1'
#
loop_
_entity.id
_entity.type
_entity.pdbx_description
1 polymer ?
#
loop_
_entity_poly.entity_id
_entity_poly.type
_entity_poly.pdbx_seq_one_letter_code
_entity_poly.pdbx_strand_id
1 'polypeptide(L)'
;MHIIWSTVCLEKKLEDTITDFFFGKTNSPTSRRNVFVNEVLQSSSFQFSFKKSLINTITKETEVLKGKDSSRLQGLLKKIMTWRNAFAHGTLKFDTKDGVLLCYFSGGHQTIILNEEFWDEVESVFTKCTEYVDKIDTVL
;
A
#
# COMPACT_ATOMS: atom_id res chain seq x y z
N MET A 1 -8.95 10.29 9.17
CA MET A 1 -8.46 9.04 8.53
C MET A 1 -7.32 8.44 9.35
N HIS A 2 -7.32 7.13 9.63
CA HIS A 2 -6.28 6.45 10.42
C HIS A 2 -5.27 5.73 9.50
N ILE A 3 -4.12 6.36 9.23
CA ILE A 3 -3.17 5.93 8.17
C ILE A 3 -2.72 4.48 8.33
N ILE A 4 -2.44 4.04 9.56
CA ILE A 4 -2.01 2.66 9.82
C ILE A 4 -3.12 1.67 9.41
N TRP A 5 -4.37 1.97 9.79
CA TRP A 5 -5.50 1.11 9.46
C TRP A 5 -5.80 1.12 7.96
N SER A 6 -5.83 2.30 7.33
CA SER A 6 -5.99 2.42 5.88
C SER A 6 -4.93 1.64 5.11
N THR A 7 -3.68 1.61 5.62
CA THR A 7 -2.60 0.82 5.02
C THR A 7 -2.86 -0.68 5.15
N VAL A 8 -3.35 -1.15 6.30
CA VAL A 8 -3.71 -2.56 6.51
C VAL A 8 -4.83 -2.98 5.55
N CYS A 9 -5.87 -2.15 5.39
CA CYS A 9 -6.95 -2.41 4.43
C CYS A 9 -6.44 -2.49 2.99
N LEU A 10 -5.56 -1.56 2.59
CA LEU A 10 -4.95 -1.59 1.26
C LEU A 10 -4.06 -2.83 1.09
N GLU A 11 -3.26 -3.19 2.08
CA GLU A 11 -2.42 -4.38 2.06
C GLU A 11 -3.25 -5.64 1.87
N LYS A 12 -4.38 -5.77 2.59
CA LYS A 12 -5.32 -6.87 2.40
C LYS A 12 -5.85 -6.92 0.96
N LYS A 13 -6.19 -5.77 0.37
CA LYS A 13 -6.62 -5.71 -1.03
C LYS A 13 -5.52 -6.16 -2.01
N LEU A 14 -4.25 -5.82 -1.74
CA LEU A 14 -3.13 -6.34 -2.53
C LEU A 14 -3.00 -7.85 -2.40
N GLU A 15 -3.14 -8.39 -1.18
CA GLU A 15 -3.12 -9.84 -0.94
C GLU A 15 -4.23 -10.56 -1.70
N ASP A 16 -5.44 -10.00 -1.71
CA ASP A 16 -6.57 -10.56 -2.44
C ASP A 16 -6.30 -10.53 -3.95
N THR A 17 -5.82 -9.40 -4.49
CA THR A 17 -5.43 -9.27 -5.91
C THR A 17 -4.34 -10.29 -6.29
N ILE A 18 -3.31 -10.45 -5.46
CA ILE A 18 -2.24 -11.44 -5.67
C ILE A 18 -2.81 -12.86 -5.65
N THR A 19 -3.70 -13.14 -4.70
CA THR A 19 -4.31 -14.45 -4.56
C THR A 19 -5.16 -14.78 -5.79
N ASP A 20 -5.97 -13.85 -6.24
CA ASP A 20 -6.86 -14.05 -7.38
C ASP A 20 -6.06 -14.18 -8.69
N PHE A 21 -4.91 -13.51 -8.81
CA PHE A 21 -3.99 -13.75 -9.94
C PHE A 21 -3.48 -15.19 -10.01
N PHE A 22 -3.12 -15.81 -8.87
CA PHE A 22 -2.57 -17.16 -8.86
C PHE A 22 -3.61 -18.28 -8.83
N PHE A 23 -4.80 -18.02 -8.28
CA PHE A 23 -5.81 -19.05 -8.01
C PHE A 23 -7.15 -18.81 -8.71
N GLY A 24 -7.30 -17.67 -9.38
CA GLY A 24 -8.57 -17.21 -9.94
C GLY A 24 -9.57 -16.77 -8.88
N LYS A 25 -10.61 -16.07 -9.32
CA LYS A 25 -11.76 -15.71 -8.48
C LYS A 25 -12.60 -16.96 -8.22
N THR A 26 -12.68 -17.38 -6.96
CA THR A 26 -13.47 -18.56 -6.57
C THR A 26 -14.29 -18.27 -5.32
N ASN A 27 -15.52 -18.79 -5.30
CA ASN A 27 -16.40 -18.73 -4.13
C ASN A 27 -16.09 -19.84 -3.11
N SER A 28 -15.09 -20.68 -3.37
CA SER A 28 -14.78 -21.87 -2.56
C SER A 28 -13.27 -21.95 -2.31
N PRO A 29 -12.79 -21.49 -1.14
CA PRO A 29 -11.37 -21.49 -0.84
C PRO A 29 -10.82 -22.92 -0.82
N THR A 30 -9.87 -23.19 -1.71
CA THR A 30 -9.15 -24.47 -1.70
C THR A 30 -8.13 -24.49 -0.57
N SER A 31 -7.78 -25.68 -0.07
CA SER A 31 -6.73 -25.85 0.94
C SER A 31 -5.41 -25.17 0.53
N ARG A 32 -5.03 -25.32 -0.75
CA ARG A 32 -3.83 -24.68 -1.31
C ARG A 32 -3.90 -23.14 -1.27
N ARG A 33 -5.06 -22.55 -1.60
CA ARG A 33 -5.28 -21.09 -1.53
C ARG A 33 -5.13 -20.60 -0.09
N ASN A 34 -5.71 -21.30 0.87
CA ASN A 34 -5.63 -20.93 2.29
C ASN A 34 -4.20 -21.00 2.83
N VAL A 35 -3.46 -22.06 2.51
CA VAL A 35 -2.04 -22.18 2.89
C VAL A 35 -1.24 -21.03 2.27
N PHE A 36 -1.46 -20.70 1.00
CA PHE A 36 -0.78 -19.57 0.37
C PHE A 36 -1.08 -18.24 1.06
N VAL A 37 -2.34 -17.95 1.36
CA VAL A 37 -2.71 -16.69 2.02
C VAL A 37 -2.12 -16.62 3.43
N ASN A 38 -2.37 -17.63 4.25
CA ASN A 38 -2.04 -17.58 5.68
C ASN A 38 -0.55 -17.79 5.95
N GLU A 39 0.07 -18.75 5.27
CA GLU A 39 1.47 -19.14 5.55
C GLU A 39 2.48 -18.38 4.68
N VAL A 40 2.06 -17.85 3.52
CA VAL A 40 2.95 -17.09 2.63
C VAL A 40 2.64 -15.61 2.69
N LEU A 41 1.46 -15.16 2.22
CA LEU A 41 1.17 -13.73 2.07
C LEU A 41 1.10 -12.98 3.40
N GLN A 42 0.56 -13.60 4.44
CA GLN A 42 0.40 -13.00 5.76
C GLN A 42 1.58 -13.28 6.71
N SER A 43 2.58 -14.02 6.23
CA SER A 43 3.79 -14.27 7.01
C SER A 43 4.57 -12.97 7.26
N SER A 44 5.28 -12.92 8.39
CA SER A 44 6.16 -11.79 8.72
C SER A 44 7.31 -11.60 7.72
N SER A 45 7.68 -12.65 7.00
CA SER A 45 8.67 -12.62 5.92
C SER A 45 8.14 -11.94 4.65
N PHE A 46 6.83 -11.97 4.42
CA PHE A 46 6.19 -11.40 3.22
C PHE A 46 5.68 -9.98 3.49
N GLN A 47 6.63 -9.07 3.65
CA GLN A 47 6.33 -7.69 4.00
C GLN A 47 5.67 -6.89 2.86
N PHE A 48 5.00 -5.79 3.21
CA PHE A 48 4.38 -4.86 2.26
C PHE A 48 5.27 -4.48 1.07
N SER A 49 6.58 -4.26 1.30
CA SER A 49 7.55 -3.92 0.25
C SER A 49 7.64 -5.01 -0.83
N PHE A 50 7.56 -6.28 -0.42
CA PHE A 50 7.56 -7.41 -1.33
C PHE A 50 6.21 -7.55 -2.05
N LYS A 51 5.08 -7.41 -1.34
CA LYS A 51 3.73 -7.36 -1.95
C LYS A 51 3.64 -6.29 -3.04
N LYS A 52 4.13 -5.08 -2.77
CA LYS A 52 4.25 -3.98 -3.74
C LYS A 52 5.05 -4.38 -4.99
N SER A 53 6.17 -5.07 -4.80
CA SER A 53 7.00 -5.56 -5.91
C SER A 53 6.27 -6.62 -6.72
N LEU A 54 5.57 -7.54 -6.07
CA LEU A 54 4.80 -8.58 -6.75
C LEU A 54 3.64 -7.99 -7.56
N ILE A 55 2.94 -6.99 -7.03
CA ILE A 55 1.91 -6.23 -7.77
C ILE A 55 2.49 -5.59 -9.03
N ASN A 56 3.73 -5.08 -8.97
CA ASN A 56 4.42 -4.57 -10.17
C ASN A 56 4.61 -5.66 -11.22
N THR A 57 4.99 -6.86 -10.80
CA THR A 57 5.15 -8.01 -11.69
C THR A 57 3.80 -8.41 -12.30
N ILE A 58 2.76 -8.57 -11.48
CA ILE A 58 1.39 -8.87 -11.94
C ILE A 58 0.91 -7.83 -12.96
N THR A 59 1.16 -6.55 -12.70
CA THR A 59 0.81 -5.45 -13.61
C THR A 59 1.49 -5.59 -14.98
N LYS A 60 2.74 -6.09 -15.01
CA LYS A 60 3.47 -6.33 -16.25
C LYS A 60 2.96 -7.56 -16.99
N GLU A 61 2.70 -8.66 -16.27
CA GLU A 61 2.19 -9.91 -16.85
C GLU A 61 0.78 -9.75 -17.42
N THR A 62 -0.09 -9.02 -16.73
CA THR A 62 -1.49 -8.77 -17.14
C THR A 62 -1.62 -7.66 -18.18
N GLU A 63 -0.57 -6.86 -18.40
CA GLU A 63 -0.55 -5.72 -19.30
C GLU A 63 -1.62 -4.62 -19.05
N VAL A 64 -2.28 -4.64 -17.88
CA VAL A 64 -3.43 -3.76 -17.56
C VAL A 64 -3.03 -2.30 -17.41
N LEU A 65 -1.93 -2.05 -16.70
CA LEU A 65 -1.39 -0.70 -16.51
C LEU A 65 -0.04 -0.64 -17.21
N LYS A 66 0.05 0.19 -18.25
CA LYS A 66 1.27 0.35 -19.05
C LYS A 66 1.96 1.68 -18.75
N GLY A 67 3.29 1.68 -18.90
CA GLY A 67 4.11 2.88 -18.84
C GLY A 67 3.88 3.74 -17.59
N LYS A 68 3.32 4.93 -17.79
CA LYS A 68 3.13 5.96 -16.76
C LYS A 68 2.22 5.49 -15.62
N ASP A 69 1.18 4.70 -15.91
CA ASP A 69 0.21 4.26 -14.91
C ASP A 69 0.80 3.22 -13.94
N SER A 70 1.56 2.25 -14.45
CA SER A 70 2.30 1.29 -13.62
C SER A 70 3.30 2.01 -12.71
N SER A 71 4.06 2.96 -13.26
CA SER A 71 4.99 3.79 -12.47
C SER A 71 4.27 4.60 -11.39
N ARG A 72 3.09 5.15 -11.72
CA ARG A 72 2.28 5.92 -10.79
C ARG A 72 1.76 5.07 -9.63
N LEU A 73 1.23 3.87 -9.88
CA LEU A 73 0.84 2.93 -8.83
C LEU A 73 2.00 2.61 -7.89
N GLN A 74 3.19 2.33 -8.44
CA GLN A 74 4.38 2.05 -7.64
C GLN A 74 4.83 3.24 -6.79
N GLY A 75 4.68 4.46 -7.30
CA GLY A 75 4.91 5.69 -6.55
C GLY A 75 3.92 5.88 -5.40
N LEU A 76 2.64 5.66 -5.65
CA LEU A 76 1.57 5.75 -4.63
C LEU A 76 1.82 4.72 -3.51
N LEU A 77 2.05 3.46 -3.85
CA LEU A 77 2.35 2.40 -2.87
C LEU A 77 3.61 2.69 -2.05
N LYS A 78 4.65 3.26 -2.67
CA LYS A 78 5.86 3.69 -1.95
C LYS A 78 5.53 4.79 -0.94
N LYS A 79 4.74 5.79 -1.34
CA LYS A 79 4.36 6.92 -0.49
C LYS A 79 3.54 6.48 0.72
N ILE A 80 2.55 5.61 0.50
CA ILE A 80 1.74 5.00 1.57
C ILE A 80 2.62 4.23 2.56
N MET A 81 3.55 3.40 2.06
CA MET A 81 4.50 2.66 2.91
C MET A 81 5.36 3.60 3.75
N THR A 82 5.86 4.70 3.16
CA THR A 82 6.61 5.73 3.89
C THR A 82 5.79 6.36 5.00
N TRP A 83 4.54 6.75 4.73
CA TRP A 83 3.65 7.30 5.76
C TRP A 83 3.35 6.28 6.85
N ARG A 84 3.03 5.02 6.53
CA ARG A 84 2.81 4.00 7.56
C ARG A 84 4.03 3.85 8.47
N ASN A 85 5.23 3.82 7.92
CA ASN A 85 6.46 3.72 8.71
C ASN A 85 6.70 4.96 9.57
N ALA A 86 6.44 6.15 9.02
CA ALA A 86 6.53 7.41 9.76
C ALA A 86 5.54 7.44 10.93
N PHE A 87 4.29 6.99 10.74
CA PHE A 87 3.29 6.97 11.81
C PHE A 87 3.52 5.85 12.83
N ALA A 88 4.12 4.72 12.43
CA ALA A 88 4.41 3.61 13.34
C ALA A 88 5.64 3.84 14.23
N HIS A 89 6.63 4.61 13.76
CA HIS A 89 7.93 4.75 14.44
C HIS A 89 8.36 6.20 14.66
N GLY A 90 7.65 7.16 14.09
CA GLY A 90 7.95 8.58 14.23
C GLY A 90 7.53 9.14 15.59
N THR A 91 7.94 10.38 15.83
CA THR A 91 7.63 11.13 17.05
C THR A 91 6.91 12.41 16.69
N LEU A 92 5.82 12.70 17.40
CA LEU A 92 5.10 13.96 17.26
C LEU A 92 5.85 15.07 18.00
N LYS A 93 5.94 16.23 17.35
CA LYS A 93 6.45 17.47 17.94
C LYS A 93 5.47 18.59 17.64
N PHE A 94 5.42 19.57 18.53
CA PHE A 94 4.68 20.80 18.30
C PHE A 94 5.66 21.93 17.98
N ASP A 95 5.40 22.63 16.90
CA ASP A 95 6.11 23.82 16.46
C ASP A 95 5.14 25.02 16.45
N THR A 96 5.60 26.18 16.92
CA THR A 96 4.75 27.37 17.09
C THR A 96 4.35 28.03 15.77
N LYS A 97 5.07 27.75 14.69
CA LYS A 97 4.80 28.30 13.35
C LYS A 97 4.06 27.30 12.48
N ASP A 98 4.51 26.05 12.46
CA ASP A 98 4.06 25.03 11.52
C ASP A 98 3.05 24.05 12.14
N GLY A 99 2.79 24.15 13.45
CA GLY A 99 1.81 23.33 14.16
C GLY A 99 2.34 21.93 14.51
N VAL A 100 1.54 20.88 14.26
CA VAL A 100 1.92 19.51 14.62
C VAL A 100 2.80 18.90 13.54
N LEU A 101 3.98 18.43 13.95
CA LEU A 101 4.99 17.82 13.09
C LEU A 101 5.15 16.34 13.44
N LEU A 102 5.27 15.49 12.43
CA LEU A 102 5.70 14.09 12.57
C LEU A 102 7.14 13.97 12.10
N CYS A 103 8.06 13.75 13.04
CA CYS A 103 9.47 13.54 12.78
C CYS A 103 9.78 12.04 12.72
N TYR A 104 10.51 11.59 11.70
CA TYR A 104 10.91 10.19 11.54
C TYR A 104 12.26 10.07 10.83
N PHE A 105 12.83 8.86 10.81
CA PHE A 105 14.10 8.59 10.13
C PHE A 105 13.88 7.68 8.91
N SER A 106 14.40 8.09 7.76
CA SER A 106 14.36 7.30 6.52
C SER A 106 15.56 7.67 5.64
N GLY A 107 16.73 7.10 5.92
CA GLY A 107 17.99 7.48 5.26
C GLY A 107 18.48 8.88 5.64
N GLY A 108 17.88 9.49 6.66
CA GLY A 108 18.07 10.86 7.11
C GLY A 108 16.90 11.30 7.97
N HIS A 109 17.02 12.45 8.64
CA HIS A 109 15.91 13.05 9.38
C HIS A 109 14.85 13.58 8.42
N GLN A 110 13.59 13.28 8.67
CA GLN A 110 12.45 13.68 7.85
C GLN A 110 11.36 14.25 8.76
N THR A 111 10.61 15.21 8.22
CA THR A 111 9.50 15.85 8.92
C THR A 111 8.30 15.97 7.99
N ILE A 112 7.12 15.63 8.50
CA ILE A 112 5.83 15.88 7.85
C ILE A 112 5.06 16.87 8.69
N ILE A 113 4.54 17.92 8.07
CA ILE A 113 3.59 18.85 8.70
C ILE A 113 2.21 18.24 8.61
N LEU A 114 1.51 18.08 9.73
CA LEU A 114 0.19 17.45 9.80
C LEU A 114 -0.94 18.48 9.66
N ASN A 115 -0.96 19.18 8.52
CA ASN A 115 -1.96 20.17 8.17
C ASN A 115 -3.06 19.59 7.25
N GLU A 116 -4.03 20.42 6.85
CA GLU A 116 -5.12 20.03 5.94
C GLU A 116 -4.60 19.53 4.59
N GLU A 117 -3.61 20.22 4.00
CA GLU A 117 -2.99 19.81 2.72
C GLU A 117 -2.40 18.40 2.78
N PHE A 118 -1.78 18.02 3.90
CA PHE A 118 -1.29 16.66 4.11
C PHE A 118 -2.45 15.67 4.12
N TRP A 119 -3.54 15.94 4.84
CA TRP A 119 -4.66 15.01 4.93
C TRP A 119 -5.39 14.85 3.60
N ASP A 120 -5.58 15.93 2.85
CA ASP A 120 -6.11 15.91 1.48
C ASP A 120 -5.23 15.07 0.55
N GLU A 121 -3.91 15.22 0.67
CA GLU A 121 -2.97 14.42 -0.09
C GLU A 121 -3.07 12.93 0.27
N VAL A 122 -3.17 12.59 1.56
CA VAL A 122 -3.31 11.20 1.98
C VAL A 122 -4.57 10.59 1.38
N GLU A 123 -5.71 11.29 1.44
CA GLU A 123 -6.98 10.78 0.90
C GLU A 123 -6.89 10.57 -0.61
N SER A 124 -6.34 11.57 -1.32
CA SER A 124 -6.10 11.52 -2.76
C SER A 124 -5.19 10.36 -3.17
N VAL A 125 -4.12 10.10 -2.39
CA VAL A 125 -3.16 9.03 -2.66
C VAL A 125 -3.78 7.65 -2.42
N PHE A 126 -4.50 7.45 -1.30
CA PHE A 126 -5.17 6.18 -1.02
C PHE A 126 -6.28 5.88 -2.03
N THR A 127 -7.07 6.89 -2.40
CA THR A 127 -8.15 6.74 -3.39
C THR A 127 -7.59 6.30 -4.74
N LYS A 128 -6.63 7.07 -5.29
CA LYS A 128 -6.00 6.73 -6.58
C LYS A 128 -5.29 5.39 -6.55
N CYS A 129 -4.64 5.05 -5.44
CA CYS A 129 -3.97 3.75 -5.32
C CYS A 129 -5.00 2.61 -5.38
N THR A 130 -6.12 2.77 -4.68
CA THR A 130 -7.21 1.79 -4.65
C THR A 130 -7.82 1.62 -6.04
N GLU A 131 -8.09 2.71 -6.77
CA GLU A 131 -8.58 2.68 -8.14
C GLU A 131 -7.65 1.91 -9.10
N TYR A 132 -6.33 2.10 -8.98
CA TYR A 132 -5.37 1.35 -9.79
C TYR A 132 -5.35 -0.14 -9.46
N VAL A 133 -5.48 -0.50 -8.18
CA VAL A 133 -5.56 -1.91 -7.76
C VAL A 133 -6.86 -2.54 -8.26
N ASP A 134 -7.98 -1.82 -8.20
CA ASP A 134 -9.27 -2.29 -8.75
C ASP A 134 -9.19 -2.58 -10.25
N LYS A 135 -8.50 -1.72 -11.02
CA LYS A 135 -8.28 -1.99 -12.45
C LYS A 135 -7.56 -3.29 -12.70
N ILE A 136 -6.55 -3.63 -11.88
CA ILE A 136 -5.85 -4.91 -11.99
C ILE A 136 -6.83 -6.05 -11.67
N ASP A 137 -7.58 -5.92 -10.58
CA ASP A 137 -8.52 -6.97 -10.15
C ASP A 137 -9.63 -7.23 -11.19
N THR A 138 -10.10 -6.22 -11.92
CA THR A 138 -11.16 -6.41 -12.93
C THR A 138 -10.81 -7.34 -14.09
N VAL A 139 -9.53 -7.63 -14.31
CA VAL A 139 -9.09 -8.52 -15.40
C VAL A 139 -8.61 -9.91 -14.93
N LEU A 140 -8.61 -10.13 -13.60
CA LEU A 140 -8.31 -11.40 -12.96
C LEU A 140 -9.60 -12.20 -12.74
#